data_AF-A0A3B0URR5-F1
#
_entry.id   AF-A0A3B0URR5-F1
#
_cell.length_a   1.000
_cell.length_b   1.000
_cell.length_c   1.000
_cell.angle_alpha   90.00
_cell.angle_beta   90.00
_cell.angle_gamma   90.00
#
_symmetry.space_group_name_H-M   'P 1'
#
loop_
_entity.id
_entity.type
_entity.pdbx_description
1 polymer ?
#
loop_
_entity_poly.entity_id
_entity_poly.type
_entity_poly.pdbx_seq_one_letter_code
_entity_poly.pdbx_strand_id
1 'polypeptide(L)'
;MGKLRRKKHQYKVVSFKLSVKQMKSLKNYCRARKTTPTKLIKKSIRYYTENFSKEVSQKYYATSNQLDIFEDDSGKRTLDMFE
;
A
#
# COMPACT_ATOMS: atom_id res chain seq x y z
N MET A 1 34.65 30.32 -2.80
CA MET A 1 33.26 29.89 -2.54
C MET A 1 32.85 28.84 -3.56
N GLY A 2 33.00 27.55 -3.25
CA GLY A 2 32.63 26.47 -4.18
C GLY A 2 31.12 26.41 -4.40
N LYS A 3 30.67 26.38 -5.67
CA LYS A 3 29.24 26.22 -5.99
C LYS A 3 28.73 24.89 -5.40
N LEU A 4 27.84 24.95 -4.43
CA LEU A 4 27.13 23.79 -3.88
C LEU A 4 26.40 23.08 -5.02
N ARG A 5 26.85 21.88 -5.38
CA ARG A 5 26.18 21.04 -6.39
C ARG A 5 24.84 20.57 -5.81
N ARG A 6 23.73 20.95 -6.45
CA ARG A 6 22.40 20.46 -6.06
C ARG A 6 22.34 18.94 -6.20
N LYS A 7 21.84 18.25 -5.18
CA LYS A 7 21.55 16.81 -5.26
C LYS A 7 20.55 16.55 -6.39
N LYS A 8 20.85 15.61 -7.28
CA LYS A 8 19.93 15.21 -8.34
C LYS A 8 18.72 14.53 -7.70
N HIS A 9 17.52 14.99 -8.02
CA HIS A 9 16.31 14.30 -7.60
C HIS A 9 16.20 13.01 -8.43
N GLN A 10 16.14 11.86 -7.76
CA GLN A 10 15.92 10.58 -8.42
C GLN A 10 14.42 10.31 -8.50
N TYR A 11 13.94 9.91 -9.68
CA TYR A 11 12.55 9.51 -9.89
C TYR A 11 12.53 8.07 -10.39
N LYS A 12 11.48 7.33 -10.03
CA LYS A 12 11.21 5.97 -10.54
C LYS A 12 9.89 5.99 -11.30
N VAL A 13 9.84 5.28 -12.43
CA VAL A 13 8.66 5.18 -13.28
C VAL A 13 7.83 3.98 -12.84
N VAL A 14 6.53 4.18 -12.65
CA VAL A 14 5.56 3.10 -12.39
C VAL A 14 4.61 3.04 -13.58
N SER A 15 4.62 1.92 -14.30
CA SER A 15 3.75 1.66 -15.44
C SER A 15 2.78 0.54 -15.14
N PHE A 16 1.49 0.79 -15.32
CA PHE A 16 0.44 -0.23 -15.24
C PHE A 16 -0.52 -0.07 -16.41
N LYS A 17 -1.14 -1.18 -16.83
CA LYS A 17 -2.15 -1.19 -17.89
C LYS A 17 -3.51 -0.87 -17.28
N LEU A 18 -4.31 -0.10 -18.01
CA LEU A 18 -5.72 0.14 -17.70
C LEU A 18 -6.56 -0.41 -18.84
N SER A 19 -7.72 -0.98 -18.52
CA SER A 19 -8.73 -1.28 -19.54
C SER A 19 -9.19 0.01 -20.23
N VAL A 20 -9.69 -0.13 -21.46
CA VAL A 20 -10.22 0.98 -22.24
C VAL A 20 -11.33 1.74 -21.47
N LYS A 21 -12.22 0.99 -20.80
CA LYS A 21 -13.31 1.56 -19.99
C LYS A 21 -12.78 2.33 -18.79
N GLN A 22 -11.79 1.80 -18.07
CA GLN A 22 -11.17 2.50 -16.92
C GLN A 22 -10.49 3.79 -17.36
N MET A 23 -9.74 3.78 -18.47
CA MET A 23 -9.08 4.98 -18.98
C MET A 23 -10.10 6.05 -19.41
N LYS A 24 -11.21 5.66 -20.07
CA LYS A 24 -12.28 6.59 -20.46
C LYS A 24 -12.93 7.22 -19.23
N SER A 25 -13.26 6.41 -18.22
CA SER A 25 -13.83 6.90 -16.96
C SER A 25 -12.89 7.87 -16.25
N LEU A 26 -11.61 7.52 -16.13
CA LEU A 26 -10.58 8.36 -15.50
C LEU A 26 -10.45 9.73 -16.17
N LYS A 27 -10.41 9.76 -17.52
CA LYS A 27 -10.36 11.01 -18.28
C LYS A 27 -11.60 11.88 -18.05
N ASN A 28 -12.79 11.29 -18.04
CA ASN A 28 -14.04 12.04 -17.80
C ASN A 28 -14.08 12.67 -16.40
N TYR A 29 -13.69 11.91 -15.37
CA TYR A 29 -13.57 12.43 -14.01
C TYR A 29 -12.55 13.58 -13.92
N CYS A 30 -11.38 13.40 -14.51
CA CYS A 30 -10.33 14.42 -14.52
C CYS A 30 -10.79 15.71 -15.20
N ARG A 31 -11.54 15.62 -16.31
CA ARG A 31 -12.15 16.78 -16.98
C ARG A 31 -13.15 17.51 -16.09
N ALA A 32 -14.08 16.79 -15.47
CA ALA A 32 -15.10 17.38 -14.61
C ALA A 32 -14.51 18.12 -13.40
N ARG A 33 -13.39 17.64 -12.85
CA ARG A 33 -12.73 18.23 -11.67
C ARG A 33 -11.55 19.14 -12.02
N LYS A 34 -11.28 19.43 -13.29
CA LYS A 34 -10.12 20.21 -13.75
C LYS A 34 -8.79 19.69 -13.17
N THR A 35 -8.61 18.37 -13.18
CA THR A 35 -7.39 17.69 -12.70
C THR A 35 -6.74 16.87 -13.80
N THR A 36 -5.53 16.35 -13.55
CA THR A 36 -4.86 15.41 -14.44
C THR A 36 -4.87 14.00 -13.83
N PRO A 37 -4.86 12.93 -14.65
CA PRO A 37 -4.77 11.56 -14.14
C PRO A 37 -3.59 11.37 -13.18
N THR A 38 -2.43 11.93 -13.52
CA THR A 38 -1.23 11.87 -12.68
C THR A 38 -1.44 12.54 -11.32
N LYS A 39 -2.07 13.73 -11.28
CA LYS A 39 -2.33 14.44 -10.02
C LYS A 39 -3.33 13.68 -9.15
N LEU A 40 -4.35 13.08 -9.78
CA LEU A 40 -5.32 12.24 -9.08
C LEU A 40 -4.65 10.99 -8.49
N ILE A 41 -3.91 10.22 -9.30
CA ILE A 41 -3.22 9.00 -8.86
C ILE A 41 -2.26 9.31 -7.71
N LYS A 42 -1.42 10.36 -7.86
CA LYS A 42 -0.51 10.80 -6.79
C LYS A 42 -1.25 11.19 -5.51
N LYS A 43 -2.42 11.84 -5.63
CA LYS A 43 -3.25 12.17 -4.47
C LYS A 43 -3.81 10.91 -3.80
N SER A 44 -4.25 9.93 -4.58
CA SER A 44 -4.80 8.67 -4.08
C SER A 44 -3.75 7.81 -3.37
N ILE A 45 -2.51 7.76 -3.88
CA ILE A 45 -1.44 6.96 -3.27
C ILE A 45 -0.64 7.74 -2.21
N ARG A 46 -0.95 9.03 -2.00
CA ARG A 46 -0.17 9.94 -1.15
C ARG A 46 0.07 9.38 0.24
N TYR A 47 -0.98 8.85 0.87
CA TYR A 47 -0.93 8.24 2.20
C TYR A 47 0.13 7.13 2.27
N TYR A 48 0.17 6.25 1.26
CA TYR A 48 1.09 5.12 1.21
C TYR A 48 2.53 5.55 0.89
N THR A 49 2.72 6.64 0.16
CA THR A 49 4.06 7.14 -0.20
C THR A 49 4.70 8.03 0.86
N GLU A 50 3.90 8.71 1.70
CA GLU A 50 4.41 9.65 2.70
C GLU A 50 4.61 8.98 4.07
N ASN A 51 3.71 8.07 4.48
CA ASN A 51 3.66 7.59 5.86
C ASN A 51 4.50 6.32 6.13
N PHE A 52 5.08 5.69 5.11
CA PHE A 52 5.75 4.39 5.22
C PHE A 52 7.25 4.48 4.91
N SER A 53 7.86 5.66 5.04
CA SER A 53 9.24 5.93 4.60
C SER A 53 10.34 5.56 5.60
N LYS A 54 10.04 5.38 6.90
CA LYS A 54 11.05 5.23 7.97
C LYS A 54 10.72 4.10 8.95
N GLU A 55 10.56 2.88 8.44
CA GLU A 55 10.06 1.69 9.18
C GLU A 55 8.54 1.70 9.37
N VAL A 56 7.94 0.60 8.92
CA VAL A 56 6.51 0.35 9.07
C VAL A 56 6.30 -0.27 10.45
N SER A 57 5.33 0.23 11.23
CA SER A 57 5.02 -0.35 12.55
C SER A 57 4.76 -1.86 12.44
N GLN A 58 5.31 -2.63 13.38
CA GLN A 58 5.15 -4.10 13.47
C GLN A 58 3.67 -4.54 13.49
N LYS A 59 2.75 -3.64 13.83
CA LYS A 59 1.29 -3.83 13.75
C LYS A 59 0.76 -4.14 12.34
N TYR A 60 1.43 -3.68 11.27
CA TYR A 60 1.04 -4.01 9.90
C TYR A 60 1.67 -5.32 9.39
N TYR A 61 2.69 -5.84 10.07
CA TYR A 61 3.32 -7.12 9.76
C TYR A 61 2.65 -8.29 10.49
N ALA A 62 1.83 -8.01 11.51
CA ALA A 62 1.10 -9.00 12.26
C ALA A 62 -0.21 -9.37 11.55
N THR A 63 -0.14 -10.26 10.56
CA THR A 63 -1.03 -11.40 10.66
C THR A 63 -0.37 -12.30 11.68
N SER A 64 -0.86 -12.31 12.93
CA SER A 64 -0.50 -13.39 13.85
C SER A 64 -0.67 -14.68 13.06
N ASN A 65 0.41 -15.46 12.91
CA ASN A 65 0.32 -16.77 12.29
C ASN A 65 -0.90 -17.44 12.90
N GLN A 66 -1.94 -17.70 12.11
CA GLN A 66 -3.12 -18.38 12.63
C GLN A 66 -2.75 -19.73 13.23
N LEU A 67 -1.62 -20.29 12.80
CA LEU A 67 -0.98 -21.48 13.36
C LEU A 67 -0.55 -21.31 14.83
N ASP A 68 -0.06 -20.13 15.23
CA ASP A 68 0.36 -19.85 16.61
C ASP A 68 -0.84 -19.81 17.57
N ILE A 69 -2.06 -19.55 17.06
CA ILE A 69 -3.31 -19.60 17.87
C ILE A 69 -3.62 -21.05 18.28
N PHE A 70 -3.19 -22.03 17.49
CA PHE A 70 -3.40 -23.46 17.78
C PHE A 70 -2.27 -24.10 18.59
N GLU A 71 -1.11 -23.44 18.72
CA GLU A 71 -0.02 -23.93 19.58
C GLU A 71 -0.27 -23.64 21.08
N ASP A 72 -1.00 -22.57 21.40
CA ASP A 72 -1.35 -22.22 22.79
C ASP A 72 -2.50 -23.08 23.36
N ASP A 73 -3.36 -23.65 22.50
CA ASP A 73 -4.41 -24.61 22.87
C ASP A 73 -3.87 -26.05 22.81
N SER A 74 -2.81 -26.30 23.58
CA SER A 74 -2.17 -27.60 23.76
C SER A 74 -3.16 -28.75 24.05
N GLY A 75 -3.71 -29.36 23.00
CA GLY A 75 -4.15 -30.77 22.85
C GLY A 75 -5.06 -31.41 23.89
N LYS A 76 -5.56 -30.68 24.91
CA LYS A 76 -6.23 -31.28 26.08
C LYS A 76 -7.75 -31.10 26.12
N ARG A 77 -8.33 -30.22 25.31
CA ARG A 77 -9.78 -29.91 25.39
C ARG A 77 -10.67 -30.71 24.43
N THR A 78 -10.10 -31.30 23.39
CA THR A 78 -10.88 -32.00 22.35
C THR A 78 -11.09 -33.48 22.61
N LEU A 79 -10.38 -34.08 23.59
CA LEU A 79 -10.55 -35.50 23.93
C LEU A 79 -11.75 -35.76 24.86
N ASP A 80 -12.17 -34.79 25.66
CA ASP A 80 -13.22 -34.95 26.68
C ASP A 80 -14.66 -34.85 26.13
N MET A 81 -14.84 -34.65 24.82
CA MET A 81 -16.16 -34.42 24.22
C MET A 81 -16.82 -35.70 23.68
N PHE A 82 -16.16 -36.86 23.80
CA PHE A 82 -16.60 -38.16 23.26
C PHE A 82 -16.54 -39.31 24.26
N GLU A 83 -16.37 -39.03 25.56
CA GLU A 83 -16.59 -40.00 26.66
C GLU A 83 -17.92 -39.73 27.38
#